data_AF-A0A7G6YZP5-F1
#
_entry.id   AF-A0A7G6YZP5-F1
#
_cell.length_a   1.000
_cell.length_b   1.000
_cell.length_c   1.000
_cell.angle_alpha   90.00
_cell.angle_beta   90.00
_cell.angle_gamma   90.00
#
_symmetry.space_group_name_H-M   'P 1'
#
loop_
_entity.id
_entity.type
_entity.pdbx_description
1 polymer ?
#
loop_
_entity_poly.entity_id
_entity_poly.type
_entity_poly.pdbx_seq_one_letter_code
_entity_poly.pdbx_strand_id
1 'polypeptide(L)'
;MKYIDKIALAVRDELKPEDRPAEHGKALYELYALLVLTRGDETSLADVHDAWSVWMGRINPEHEALVPFGTLSRLKQDEDQPFRDAIRRVAKDPTLARLVHRASAHDTSR
;
A
#
# COMPACT_ATOMS: atom_id res chain seq x y z
N MET A 1 3.09 -14.91 14.55
CA MET A 1 3.09 -13.87 13.48
C MET A 1 1.93 -14.15 12.53
N LYS A 2 1.02 -13.19 12.33
CA LYS A 2 -0.15 -13.34 11.46
C LYS A 2 0.27 -13.24 9.99
N TYR A 3 -0.55 -13.69 9.05
CA TYR A 3 -0.20 -13.62 7.62
C TYR A 3 -0.03 -12.17 7.13
N ILE A 4 -0.82 -11.23 7.70
CA ILE A 4 -0.67 -9.79 7.46
C ILE A 4 0.71 -9.29 7.88
N ASP A 5 1.22 -9.68 9.05
CA ASP A 5 2.55 -9.25 9.51
C ASP A 5 3.65 -9.73 8.54
N LYS A 6 3.50 -10.92 7.94
CA LYS A 6 4.46 -11.45 6.95
C LYS A 6 4.48 -10.60 5.68
N ILE A 7 3.31 -10.24 5.16
CA ILE A 7 3.19 -9.41 3.96
C ILE A 7 3.69 -7.99 4.25
N ALA A 8 3.34 -7.43 5.41
CA ALA A 8 3.80 -6.12 5.86
C ALA A 8 5.33 -6.03 5.92
N LEU A 9 5.98 -7.07 6.47
CA LEU A 9 7.45 -7.17 6.48
C LEU A 9 8.02 -7.28 5.08
N ALA A 10 7.42 -8.09 4.19
CA ALA A 10 7.87 -8.19 2.80
C ALA A 10 7.79 -6.83 2.08
N VAL A 11 6.71 -6.07 2.25
CA VAL A 11 6.58 -4.72 1.66
C VAL A 11 7.64 -3.77 2.20
N ARG A 12 7.92 -3.81 3.51
CA ARG A 12 8.98 -2.99 4.12
C ARG A 12 10.35 -3.34 3.55
N ASP A 13 10.63 -4.62 3.38
CA ASP A 13 11.94 -5.10 2.98
C ASP A 13 12.25 -4.83 1.49
N GLU A 14 11.22 -4.62 0.65
CA GLU A 14 11.33 -4.10 -0.72
C GLU A 14 11.69 -2.61 -0.82
N LEU A 15 11.52 -1.85 0.27
CA LEU A 15 11.85 -0.43 0.31
C LEU A 15 13.31 -0.21 0.69
N LYS A 16 13.91 0.82 0.12
CA LYS A 16 15.22 1.28 0.56
C LYS A 16 15.13 1.83 1.99
N PRO A 17 16.19 1.69 2.82
CA PRO A 17 16.15 2.17 4.20
C PRO A 17 15.73 3.63 4.36
N GLU A 18 16.12 4.51 3.43
CA GLU A 18 15.77 5.93 3.40
C GLU A 18 14.29 6.23 3.13
N ASP A 19 13.59 5.32 2.45
CA ASP A 19 12.17 5.47 2.10
C ASP A 19 11.24 4.93 3.21
N ARG A 20 11.81 4.30 4.26
CA ARG A 20 11.02 3.70 5.33
C ARG A 20 10.59 4.80 6.31
N PRO A 21 9.27 4.95 6.58
CA PRO A 21 8.83 5.82 7.66
C PRO A 21 9.49 5.40 8.98
N ALA A 22 9.87 6.39 9.79
CA ALA A 22 10.42 6.16 11.13
C ALA A 22 9.41 5.48 12.07
N GLU A 23 9.77 5.33 13.36
CA GLU A 23 8.97 4.75 14.46
C GLU A 23 7.44 4.85 14.24
N HIS A 24 6.71 3.76 14.52
CA HIS A 24 5.26 3.57 14.30
C HIS A 24 4.78 3.23 12.88
N GLY A 25 5.69 2.94 11.94
CA GLY A 25 5.34 2.46 10.59
C GLY A 25 4.62 1.11 10.51
N LYS A 26 4.54 0.31 11.60
CA LYS A 26 3.90 -1.03 11.57
C LYS A 26 2.47 -0.98 11.05
N ALA A 27 1.64 -0.09 11.60
CA ALA A 27 0.24 0.03 11.21
C ALA A 27 0.08 0.46 9.74
N LEU A 28 0.98 1.29 9.23
CA LEU A 28 1.00 1.66 7.81
C LEU A 28 1.31 0.44 6.92
N TYR A 29 2.32 -0.35 7.28
CA TYR A 29 2.65 -1.56 6.53
C TYR A 29 1.55 -2.63 6.59
N GLU A 30 0.73 -2.68 7.64
CA GLU A 30 -0.47 -3.53 7.69
C GLU A 30 -1.54 -3.06 6.68
N LEU A 31 -1.71 -1.74 6.49
CA LEU A 31 -2.59 -1.20 5.45
C LEU A 31 -2.04 -1.48 4.05
N TYR A 32 -0.73 -1.38 3.84
CA TYR A 32 -0.12 -1.80 2.58
C TYR A 32 -0.23 -3.30 2.33
N ALA A 33 -0.15 -4.13 3.37
CA ALA A 33 -0.44 -5.56 3.26
C ALA A 33 -1.89 -5.83 2.86
N LEU A 34 -2.84 -5.01 3.32
CA LEU A 34 -4.22 -5.06 2.84
C LEU A 34 -4.29 -4.76 1.34
N LEU A 35 -3.58 -3.73 0.85
CA LEU A 35 -3.52 -3.42 -0.58
C LEU A 35 -2.91 -4.55 -1.42
N VAL A 36 -1.85 -5.22 -0.93
CA VAL A 36 -1.32 -6.43 -1.59
C VAL A 36 -2.43 -7.47 -1.77
N LEU A 37 -3.26 -7.69 -0.75
CA LEU A 37 -4.31 -8.70 -0.79
C LEU A 37 -5.49 -8.29 -1.68
N THR A 38 -5.91 -7.02 -1.66
CA THR A 38 -7.16 -6.60 -2.32
C THR A 38 -6.96 -6.02 -3.71
N ARG A 39 -5.79 -5.43 -3.98
CA ARG A 39 -5.46 -4.77 -5.25
C ARG A 39 -4.30 -5.46 -5.97
N GLY A 40 -3.38 -6.08 -5.23
CA GLY A 40 -2.24 -6.77 -5.80
C GLY A 40 -1.40 -5.87 -6.71
N ASP A 41 -1.15 -6.31 -7.95
CA ASP A 41 -0.36 -5.56 -8.91
C ASP A 41 -1.10 -4.40 -9.59
N GLU A 42 -2.42 -4.31 -9.41
CA GLU A 42 -3.24 -3.19 -9.89
C GLU A 42 -3.17 -1.96 -8.96
N THR A 43 -2.60 -2.09 -7.76
CA THR A 43 -2.47 -1.00 -6.77
C THR A 43 -2.01 0.30 -7.41
N SER A 44 -2.81 1.36 -7.33
CA SER A 44 -2.49 2.69 -7.88
C SER A 44 -1.75 3.56 -6.85
N LEU A 45 -1.24 4.72 -7.28
CA LEU A 45 -0.69 5.72 -6.35
C LEU A 45 -1.79 6.24 -5.41
N ALA A 46 -3.01 6.43 -5.91
CA ALA A 46 -4.15 6.87 -5.10
C ALA A 46 -4.50 5.84 -4.00
N ASP A 47 -4.45 4.53 -4.29
CA ASP A 47 -4.69 3.50 -3.26
C ASP A 47 -3.64 3.59 -2.13
N VAL A 48 -2.37 3.87 -2.48
CA VAL A 48 -1.28 4.06 -1.50
C VAL A 48 -1.54 5.32 -0.66
N HIS A 49 -1.89 6.43 -1.30
CA HIS A 49 -2.19 7.69 -0.62
C HIS A 49 -3.38 7.55 0.34
N ASP A 50 -4.43 6.85 -0.06
CA ASP A 50 -5.60 6.61 0.80
C ASP A 50 -5.22 5.77 2.03
N ALA A 51 -4.41 4.72 1.85
CA ALA A 51 -3.91 3.91 2.96
C ALA A 51 -2.98 4.73 3.89
N TRP A 52 -2.07 5.52 3.31
CA TRP A 52 -1.22 6.43 4.07
C TRP A 52 -2.04 7.46 4.84
N SER A 53 -3.08 8.03 4.22
CA SER A 53 -3.96 9.03 4.84
C SER A 53 -4.73 8.46 6.03
N VAL A 54 -5.20 7.21 5.94
CA VAL A 54 -5.85 6.51 7.07
C VAL A 54 -4.89 6.39 8.26
N TRP A 55 -3.62 6.09 8.01
CA TRP A 55 -2.61 6.00 9.06
C TRP A 55 -2.23 7.40 9.58
N MET A 56 -1.90 8.34 8.71
CA MET A 56 -1.48 9.69 9.08
C MET A 56 -2.58 10.44 9.83
N GLY A 57 -3.84 10.27 9.47
CA GLY A 57 -4.97 10.86 10.20
C GLY A 57 -5.09 10.40 11.66
N ARG A 58 -4.45 9.30 12.05
CA ARG A 58 -4.37 8.86 13.47
C ARG A 58 -3.14 9.40 14.19
N ILE A 59 -2.11 9.80 13.46
CA ILE A 59 -0.83 10.30 13.99
C ILE A 59 -0.85 11.83 14.06
N ASN A 60 -1.20 12.48 12.95
CA ASN A 60 -1.35 13.91 12.82
C ASN A 60 -2.58 14.22 11.94
N PRO A 61 -3.78 14.38 12.55
CA PRO A 61 -5.01 14.69 11.83
C PRO A 61 -4.98 15.99 11.02
N GLU A 62 -4.08 16.92 11.36
CA GLU A 62 -3.93 18.23 10.72
C GLU A 62 -2.84 18.24 9.63
N HIS A 63 -2.32 17.07 9.24
CA HIS A 63 -1.27 16.99 8.23
C HIS A 63 -1.78 17.51 6.87
N GLU A 64 -1.05 18.46 6.27
CA GLU A 64 -1.47 19.19 5.06
C GLU A 64 -1.82 18.30 3.85
N ALA A 65 -1.14 17.15 3.73
CA ALA A 65 -1.38 16.19 2.66
C ALA A 65 -2.61 15.29 2.87
N LEU A 66 -3.38 15.44 3.96
CA LEU A 66 -4.66 14.75 4.17
C LEU A 66 -5.78 15.37 3.32
N VAL A 67 -5.58 15.32 2.01
CA VAL A 67 -6.49 15.78 0.96
C VAL A 67 -6.60 14.70 -0.12
N PRO A 68 -7.61 14.70 -1.00
CA PRO A 68 -7.70 13.72 -2.07
C PRO A 68 -6.44 13.69 -2.95
N PHE A 69 -5.98 12.50 -3.36
CA PHE A 69 -4.74 12.34 -4.15
C PHE A 69 -4.67 13.27 -5.38
N GLY A 70 -5.80 13.43 -6.08
CA GLY A 70 -5.90 14.29 -7.27
C GLY A 70 -5.67 15.79 -7.01
N THR A 71 -5.68 16.25 -5.76
CA THR A 71 -5.42 17.64 -5.41
C THR A 71 -3.97 17.90 -5.00
N LEU A 72 -3.16 16.85 -4.82
CA LEU A 72 -1.73 16.97 -4.53
C LEU A 72 -0.95 17.49 -5.75
N SER A 73 0.17 18.17 -5.49
CA SER A 73 1.13 18.47 -6.55
C SER A 73 1.74 17.17 -7.08
N ARG A 74 2.23 17.19 -8.33
CA ARG A 74 2.85 16.00 -8.93
C ARG A 74 4.03 15.48 -8.10
N LEU A 75 4.85 16.37 -7.57
CA LEU A 75 5.97 16.00 -6.71
C LEU A 75 5.49 15.24 -5.46
N LYS A 76 4.39 15.67 -4.85
CA LYS A 76 3.79 14.98 -3.70
C LYS A 76 3.18 13.63 -4.09
N GLN A 77 2.51 13.53 -5.23
CA GLN A 77 2.02 12.26 -5.75
C GLN A 77 3.15 11.25 -6.01
N ASP A 78 4.31 11.74 -6.46
CA ASP A 78 5.47 10.90 -6.73
C ASP A 78 6.13 10.38 -5.43
N GLU A 79 5.81 10.91 -4.24
CA GLU A 79 6.27 10.37 -2.95
C GLU A 79 5.66 8.99 -2.65
N ASP A 80 4.49 8.66 -3.20
CA ASP A 80 3.82 7.36 -3.04
C ASP A 80 4.41 6.25 -3.92
N GLN A 81 5.24 6.63 -4.90
CA GLN A 81 5.78 5.78 -5.94
C GLN A 81 6.60 4.57 -5.42
N PRO A 82 7.52 4.71 -4.45
CA PRO A 82 8.28 3.58 -3.91
C PRO A 82 7.38 2.53 -3.25
N PHE A 83 6.36 2.98 -2.51
CA PHE A 83 5.43 2.10 -1.80
C PHE A 83 4.53 1.32 -2.76
N ARG A 84 4.00 2.00 -3.78
CA ARG A 84 3.21 1.33 -4.83
C ARG A 84 4.03 0.24 -5.50
N ASP A 85 5.27 0.52 -5.87
CA ASP A 85 6.12 -0.45 -6.54
C ASP A 85 6.48 -1.63 -5.63
N ALA A 86 6.75 -1.37 -4.33
CA ALA A 86 6.96 -2.43 -3.34
C ALA A 86 5.73 -3.34 -3.20
N ILE A 87 4.53 -2.77 -3.07
CA ILE A 87 3.27 -3.52 -3.00
C ILE A 87 3.10 -4.41 -4.24
N ARG A 88 3.29 -3.83 -5.44
CA ARG A 88 3.16 -4.57 -6.70
C ARG A 88 4.21 -5.68 -6.85
N ARG A 89 5.42 -5.50 -6.33
CA ARG A 89 6.46 -6.54 -6.32
C ARG A 89 6.08 -7.68 -5.37
N VAL A 90 5.69 -7.37 -4.13
CA VAL A 90 5.25 -8.39 -3.15
C VAL A 90 4.04 -9.16 -3.65
N ALA A 91 3.09 -8.51 -4.31
CA ALA A 91 1.92 -9.17 -4.89
C ALA A 91 2.29 -10.24 -5.96
N LYS A 92 3.44 -10.08 -6.61
CA LYS A 92 3.95 -11.01 -7.63
C LYS A 92 4.87 -12.09 -7.06
N ASP A 93 5.24 -12.03 -5.78
CA ASP A 93 6.03 -13.07 -5.12
C ASP A 93 5.25 -14.40 -5.15
N PRO A 94 5.76 -15.46 -5.81
CA PRO A 94 5.06 -16.74 -5.92
C PRO A 94 4.67 -17.37 -4.59
N THR A 95 5.41 -17.10 -3.52
CA THR A 95 5.14 -17.63 -2.18
C THR A 95 3.94 -16.96 -1.50
N LEU A 96 3.63 -15.72 -1.89
CA LEU A 96 2.57 -14.88 -1.34
C LEU A 96 1.38 -14.70 -2.30
N ALA A 97 1.58 -14.85 -3.61
CA ALA A 97 0.59 -14.62 -4.65
C ALA A 97 -0.72 -15.43 -4.47
N ARG A 98 -0.65 -16.59 -3.80
CA ARG A 98 -1.82 -17.41 -3.46
C ARG A 98 -2.76 -16.78 -2.43
N LEU A 99 -2.28 -15.77 -1.70
CA LEU A 99 -3.05 -15.05 -0.69
C LEU A 99 -3.78 -13.83 -1.30
N VAL A 100 -3.35 -13.36 -2.47
CA VAL A 100 -3.94 -12.20 -3.14
C VAL A 100 -5.35 -12.56 -3.65
N HIS A 101 -6.32 -11.72 -3.30
CA HIS A 101 -7.69 -11.83 -3.79
C HIS A 101 -7.71 -11.45 -5.26
N ARG A 102 -7.68 -12.44 -6.14
CA ARG A 102 -7.96 -12.20 -7.55
C ARG A 102 -9.42 -11.78 -7.66
N ALA A 103 -9.68 -10.64 -8.30
CA ALA A 103 -11.02 -10.34 -8.77
C ALA A 103 -11.46 -11.52 -9.64
N SER A 104 -12.43 -12.30 -9.18
CA SER A 104 -13.17 -13.17 -10.09
C SER A 104 -13.78 -12.22 -11.12
N ALA A 105 -13.32 -12.30 -12.37
CA ALA A 105 -14.05 -11.70 -13.46
C ALA A 105 -15.47 -12.24 -13.35
N HIS A 106 -16.41 -11.40 -12.94
CA HIS A 106 -17.82 -11.73 -13.04
C HIS A 106 -18.08 -11.91 -14.54
N ASP A 107 -18.19 -13.18 -14.93
CA ASP A 107 -18.84 -13.63 -16.14
C ASP A 107 -20.19 -12.94 -16.23
N THR A 108 -20.20 -11.83 -16.96
CA THR A 108 -21.39 -11.06 -17.32
C THR A 108 -21.81 -11.52 -18.70
N SER A 109 -22.13 -12.81 -18.80
CA SER A 109 -22.86 -13.39 -19.92
C SER A 109 -24.26 -13.77 -19.42
N ARG A 110 -25.21 -12.83 -19.51
CA ARG A 110 -26.65 -13.09 -19.59
C ARG A 110 -27.32 -12.07 -20.48
#